data_AF-A0A938N2K8-F1
#
_entry.id   AF-A0A938N2K8-F1
#
_cell.length_a   1.000
_cell.length_b   1.000
_cell.length_c   1.000
_cell.angle_alpha   90.00
_cell.angle_beta   90.00
_cell.angle_gamma   90.00
#
_symmetry.space_group_name_H-M   'P 1'
#
loop_
_entity.id
_entity.type
_entity.pdbx_description
1 polymer ?
#
loop_
_entity_poly.entity_id
_entity_poly.type
_entity_poly.pdbx_seq_one_letter_code
_entity_poly.pdbx_strand_id
1 'polypeptide(L)'
;MAARRRRPSAAAGRRVAAVYLVGREQAREIDRVATERFGVPSIVLMENAARNAADVALEMLGDPPGAALVFCGPGNNGGDGLAMARHLSNAGVTVGVALSTSPVGLRGDARVQFEIARAMRLPTARATPGGVAAVVRRLGSRPALVVDALL
;
A
#
# COMPACT_ATOMS: atom_id res chain seq x y z
N MET A 1 15.89 3.67 25.20
CA MET A 1 14.73 4.50 24.80
C MET A 1 15.20 5.49 23.74
N ALA A 2 15.18 5.09 22.46
CA ALA A 2 15.71 5.92 21.37
C ALA A 2 14.57 6.77 20.78
N ALA A 3 14.64 8.09 20.96
CA ALA A 3 13.70 9.04 20.39
C ALA A 3 13.67 8.86 18.86
N ARG A 4 12.49 8.49 18.31
CA ARG A 4 12.25 8.49 16.86
C ARG A 4 12.41 9.92 16.37
N ARG A 5 13.50 10.21 15.66
CA ARG A 5 13.68 11.48 14.94
C ARG A 5 12.56 11.58 13.90
N ARG A 6 11.57 12.43 14.15
CA ARG A 6 10.58 12.83 13.13
C ARG A 6 11.36 13.36 11.92
N ARG A 7 11.15 12.76 10.74
CA ARG A 7 11.64 13.35 9.49
C ARG A 7 10.99 14.73 9.38
N PRO A 8 11.75 15.79 9.03
CA PRO A 8 11.16 17.10 8.82
C PRO A 8 10.07 16.97 7.76
N SER A 9 8.90 17.54 8.05
CA SER A 9 7.81 17.65 7.07
C SER A 9 8.36 18.34 5.83
N ALA A 10 8.21 17.71 4.67
CA ALA A 10 8.60 18.24 3.37
C ALA A 10 7.67 19.39 2.90
N ALA A 11 7.10 20.15 3.84
CA ALA A 11 6.25 21.31 3.58
C ALA A 11 7.01 22.57 3.13
N ALA A 12 8.28 22.42 2.71
CA ALA A 12 8.94 23.46 1.91
C ALA A 12 8.47 23.29 0.46
N GLY A 13 7.35 23.96 0.14
CA GLY A 13 6.62 23.86 -1.11
C GLY A 13 7.50 23.98 -2.35
N ARG A 14 7.83 22.84 -2.95
CA ARG A 14 8.34 22.78 -4.31
C ARG A 14 7.16 23.14 -5.22
N ARG A 15 7.17 24.32 -5.84
CA ARG A 15 6.16 24.69 -6.85
C ARG A 15 6.24 23.67 -7.98
N VAL A 16 5.25 22.79 -8.07
CA VAL A 16 5.09 21.92 -9.23
C VAL A 16 4.63 22.83 -10.37
N ALA A 17 5.51 23.03 -11.36
CA ALA A 17 5.34 24.04 -12.41
C ALA A 17 4.09 23.81 -13.27
N ALA A 18 3.63 22.56 -13.37
CA ALA A 18 2.32 22.14 -13.86
C ALA A 18 2.10 20.67 -13.48
N VAL A 19 0.86 20.29 -13.13
CA VAL A 19 0.46 18.88 -12.96
C VAL A 19 -0.29 18.48 -14.23
N TYR A 20 0.19 17.46 -14.93
CA TYR A 20 -0.50 16.88 -16.08
C TYR A 20 -1.41 15.75 -15.61
N LEU A 21 -2.68 15.80 -15.99
CA LEU A 21 -3.60 14.67 -15.82
C LEU A 21 -3.34 13.67 -16.94
N VAL A 22 -3.05 12.43 -16.56
CA VAL A 22 -2.79 11.34 -17.49
C VAL A 22 -3.91 10.30 -17.41
N GLY A 23 -4.34 9.80 -18.56
CA GLY A 23 -5.26 8.68 -18.66
C GLY A 23 -4.57 7.34 -18.34
N ARG A 24 -5.38 6.28 -18.21
CA ARG A 24 -4.89 4.93 -17.90
C ARG A 24 -3.81 4.44 -18.87
N GLU A 25 -3.99 4.65 -20.16
CA GLU A 25 -3.03 4.21 -21.19
C GLU A 25 -1.73 5.01 -21.12
N GLN A 26 -1.82 6.32 -20.89
CA GLN A 26 -0.65 7.18 -20.72
C GLN A 26 0.14 6.82 -19.46
N ALA A 27 -0.53 6.52 -18.35
CA ALA A 27 0.13 6.05 -17.12
C ALA A 27 0.87 4.73 -17.36
N ARG A 28 0.23 3.75 -18.02
CA ARG A 28 0.87 2.49 -18.41
C ARG A 28 2.08 2.71 -19.32
N GLU A 29 1.98 3.65 -20.26
CA GLU A 29 3.08 3.98 -21.16
C GLU A 29 4.25 4.64 -20.42
N ILE A 30 3.96 5.50 -19.44
CA ILE A 30 4.98 6.08 -18.56
C ILE A 30 5.72 4.98 -17.79
N ASP A 31 5.00 4.04 -17.17
CA ASP A 31 5.59 2.91 -16.45
C ASP A 31 6.41 2.00 -17.38
N ARG A 32 5.90 1.73 -18.59
CA ARG A 32 6.61 0.95 -19.61
C ARG A 32 7.91 1.64 -20.01
N VAL A 33 7.88 2.93 -20.32
CA VAL A 33 9.08 3.71 -20.67
C VAL A 33 10.07 3.72 -19.51
N ALA A 34 9.62 3.92 -18.27
CA ALA A 34 10.48 3.86 -17.08
C ALA A 34 11.19 2.50 -16.96
N THR A 35 10.47 1.41 -17.22
CA THR A 35 11.01 0.05 -17.13
C THR A 35 11.93 -0.30 -18.30
N GLU A 36 11.45 -0.14 -19.53
CA GLU A 36 12.14 -0.64 -20.73
C GLU A 36 13.26 0.29 -21.20
N ARG A 37 13.06 1.62 -21.12
CA ARG A 37 14.05 2.60 -21.61
C ARG A 37 15.03 3.03 -20.53
N PHE A 38 14.55 3.18 -19.30
CA PHE A 38 15.37 3.67 -18.18
C PHE A 38 15.81 2.57 -17.21
N GLY A 39 15.35 1.33 -17.41
CA GLY A 39 15.79 0.18 -16.63
C GLY A 39 15.29 0.18 -15.18
N VAL A 40 14.26 0.96 -14.85
CA VAL A 40 13.69 1.01 -13.49
C VAL A 40 12.74 -0.18 -13.33
N PRO A 41 13.04 -1.18 -12.48
CA PRO A 41 12.18 -2.35 -12.36
C PRO A 41 10.77 -1.97 -11.87
N SER A 42 9.73 -2.60 -12.41
CA SER A 42 8.33 -2.32 -12.05
C SER A 42 8.06 -2.44 -10.55
N ILE A 43 8.70 -3.40 -9.87
CA ILE A 43 8.60 -3.55 -8.42
C ILE A 43 9.17 -2.36 -7.64
N VAL A 44 10.16 -1.66 -8.19
CA VAL A 44 10.72 -0.42 -7.59
C VAL A 44 9.73 0.73 -7.77
N LEU A 45 9.06 0.82 -8.92
CA LEU A 45 7.98 1.79 -9.13
C LEU A 45 6.84 1.57 -8.12
N MET A 46 6.38 0.33 -7.98
CA MET A 46 5.36 -0.09 -7.00
C MET A 46 5.76 0.23 -5.56
N GLU A 47 6.98 -0.13 -5.14
CA GLU A 47 7.45 0.15 -3.78
C GLU A 47 7.49 1.66 -3.50
N ASN A 48 7.86 2.48 -4.49
CA ASN A 48 7.86 3.93 -4.37
C ASN A 48 6.44 4.50 -4.29
N ALA A 49 5.50 4.04 -5.12
CA ALA A 49 4.10 4.46 -5.08
C ALA A 49 3.48 4.14 -3.70
N ALA A 50 3.65 2.89 -3.27
CA ALA A 50 3.14 2.40 -1.99
C ALA A 50 3.73 3.12 -0.77
N ARG A 51 5.03 3.43 -0.78
CA ARG A 51 5.68 4.18 0.30
C ARG A 51 5.09 5.58 0.44
N ASN A 52 4.96 6.32 -0.66
CA ASN A 52 4.39 7.66 -0.62
C ASN A 52 2.92 7.64 -0.19
N ALA A 53 2.14 6.65 -0.67
CA ALA A 53 0.77 6.46 -0.20
C ALA A 53 0.70 6.13 1.31
N ALA A 54 1.63 5.32 1.82
CA ALA A 54 1.73 5.02 3.24
C ALA A 54 2.06 6.26 4.07
N ASP A 55 2.95 7.14 3.59
CA ASP A 55 3.27 8.41 4.27
C ASP A 55 2.02 9.28 4.40
N VAL A 56 1.22 9.44 3.34
CA VAL A 56 -0.07 10.17 3.39
C VAL A 56 -1.06 9.49 4.35
N ALA A 57 -1.15 8.16 4.33
CA ALA A 57 -2.03 7.45 5.24
C ALA A 57 -1.64 7.59 6.72
N LEU A 58 -0.33 7.68 7.03
CA LEU A 58 0.15 7.97 8.38
C LEU A 58 -0.24 9.38 8.83
N GLU A 59 -0.19 10.36 7.93
CA GLU A 59 -0.68 11.72 8.21
C GLU A 59 -2.19 11.71 8.50
N MET A 60 -2.98 10.96 7.73
CA MET A 60 -4.42 10.81 7.94
C MET A 60 -4.77 10.12 9.26
N LEU A 61 -3.96 9.13 9.69
CA LEU A 61 -4.18 8.36 10.91
C LEU A 61 -3.81 9.12 12.19
N GLY A 62 -2.93 10.13 12.10
CA GLY A 62 -2.49 10.93 13.24
C GLY A 62 -1.60 10.17 14.23
N ASP A 63 -1.48 10.70 15.45
CA ASP A 63 -0.63 10.19 16.52
C ASP A 63 -1.40 10.22 17.87
N PRO A 64 -1.69 9.06 18.51
CA PRO A 64 -1.35 7.71 18.07
C PRO A 64 -2.21 7.24 16.89
N PRO A 65 -1.67 6.43 15.97
CA PRO A 65 -2.43 5.97 14.81
C PRO A 65 -3.48 4.92 15.20
N GLY A 66 -4.68 5.04 14.64
CA GLY A 66 -5.68 3.97 14.66
C GLY A 66 -5.31 2.78 13.76
N ALA A 67 -6.10 1.70 13.80
CA ALA A 67 -5.89 0.55 12.92
C ALA A 67 -6.29 0.83 11.47
N ALA A 68 -5.67 0.14 10.51
CA ALA A 68 -5.96 0.25 9.08
C ALA A 68 -6.37 -1.09 8.45
N LEU A 69 -7.31 -1.05 7.51
CA LEU A 69 -7.70 -2.19 6.68
C LEU A 69 -7.46 -1.87 5.20
N VAL A 70 -6.67 -2.69 4.52
CA VAL A 70 -6.33 -2.52 3.11
C VAL A 70 -7.02 -3.60 2.28
N PHE A 71 -7.82 -3.20 1.30
CA PHE A 71 -8.41 -4.10 0.31
C PHE A 71 -7.52 -4.18 -0.92
N CYS A 72 -7.04 -5.36 -1.27
CA CYS A 72 -6.11 -5.54 -2.39
C CYS A 72 -6.73 -6.37 -3.52
N GLY A 73 -6.64 -5.81 -4.73
CA GLY A 73 -6.98 -6.43 -6.01
C GLY A 73 -5.99 -7.52 -6.44
N PRO A 74 -6.25 -8.18 -7.59
CA PRO A 74 -5.33 -9.14 -8.17
C PRO A 74 -4.16 -8.51 -8.95
N GLY A 75 -4.28 -7.24 -9.34
CA GLY A 75 -3.34 -6.54 -10.22
C GLY A 75 -2.37 -5.59 -9.50
N ASN A 76 -1.78 -4.66 -10.27
CA ASN A 76 -0.76 -3.73 -9.78
C ASN A 76 -1.20 -2.94 -8.56
N ASN A 77 -2.42 -2.39 -8.58
CA ASN A 77 -2.95 -1.65 -7.43
C ASN A 77 -3.06 -2.52 -6.18
N GLY A 78 -3.42 -3.81 -6.32
CA GLY A 78 -3.38 -4.74 -5.20
C GLY A 78 -1.97 -4.94 -4.64
N GLY A 79 -0.96 -4.93 -5.52
CA GLY A 79 0.46 -4.92 -5.15
C GLY A 79 0.87 -3.64 -4.40
N ASP A 80 0.43 -2.47 -4.86
CA ASP A 80 0.64 -1.20 -4.15
C ASP A 80 0.02 -1.24 -2.76
N GLY A 81 -1.22 -1.74 -2.63
CA GLY A 81 -1.90 -1.92 -1.35
C GLY A 81 -1.17 -2.87 -0.42
N LEU A 82 -0.64 -3.99 -0.94
CA LEU A 82 0.16 -4.94 -0.15
C LEU A 82 1.46 -4.30 0.34
N ALA A 83 2.17 -3.59 -0.52
CA ALA A 83 3.38 -2.86 -0.15
C ALA A 83 3.09 -1.76 0.87
N MET A 84 2.00 -1.02 0.69
CA MET A 84 1.54 0.03 1.60
C MET A 84 1.21 -0.56 2.97
N ALA A 85 0.53 -1.71 3.02
CA ALA A 85 0.23 -2.41 4.26
C ALA A 85 1.51 -2.79 5.04
N ARG A 86 2.57 -3.21 4.33
CA ARG A 86 3.89 -3.47 4.95
C ARG A 86 4.52 -2.20 5.50
N HIS A 87 4.48 -1.10 4.76
CA HIS A 87 5.01 0.19 5.22
C HIS A 87 4.28 0.70 6.47
N LEU A 88 2.95 0.67 6.47
CA LEU A 88 2.14 1.03 7.63
C LEU A 88 2.45 0.15 8.85
N SER A 89 2.57 -1.17 8.65
CA SER A 89 2.95 -2.09 9.73
C SER A 89 4.35 -1.78 10.29
N ASN A 90 5.35 -1.54 9.42
CA ASN A 90 6.70 -1.14 9.83
C ASN A 90 6.72 0.19 10.60
N ALA A 91 5.77 1.09 10.31
CA ALA A 91 5.61 2.36 11.02
C ALA A 91 5.01 2.19 12.43
N GLY A 92 4.41 1.04 12.74
CA GLY A 92 3.78 0.72 14.02
C GLY A 92 2.24 0.73 13.99
N VAL A 93 1.62 0.83 12.80
CA VAL A 93 0.18 0.76 12.64
C VAL A 93 -0.29 -0.69 12.73
N THR A 94 -1.41 -0.93 13.42
CA THR A 94 -2.10 -2.24 13.36
C THR A 94 -2.83 -2.34 12.03
N VAL A 95 -2.33 -3.20 11.13
CA VAL A 95 -2.83 -3.31 9.75
C VAL A 95 -3.41 -4.69 9.47
N GLY A 96 -4.49 -4.73 8.70
CA GLY A 96 -5.08 -5.94 8.16
C GLY A 96 -5.27 -5.83 6.65
N VAL A 97 -5.30 -6.97 5.97
CA VAL A 97 -5.40 -7.06 4.50
C VAL A 97 -6.54 -7.97 4.09
N ALA A 98 -7.38 -7.49 3.19
CA ALA A 98 -8.46 -8.25 2.57
C ALA A 98 -8.19 -8.41 1.06
N LEU A 99 -7.97 -9.65 0.59
CA LEU A 99 -7.66 -9.96 -0.80
C LEU A 99 -8.94 -10.26 -1.60
N SER A 100 -9.18 -9.54 -2.69
CA SER A 100 -10.33 -9.80 -3.58
C SER A 100 -10.19 -11.12 -4.34
N THR A 101 -8.96 -11.57 -4.57
CA THR A 101 -8.64 -12.87 -5.19
C THR A 101 -7.96 -13.83 -4.22
N SER A 102 -7.83 -15.11 -4.59
CA SER A 102 -7.02 -16.03 -3.79
C SER A 102 -5.54 -15.66 -3.96
N PRO A 103 -4.68 -15.95 -2.98
CA PRO A 103 -3.24 -15.79 -3.15
C PRO A 103 -2.70 -16.44 -4.43
N VAL A 104 -3.30 -17.57 -4.85
CA VAL A 104 -2.95 -18.27 -6.09
C VAL A 104 -3.21 -17.42 -7.34
N GLY A 105 -4.23 -16.55 -7.31
CA GLY A 105 -4.57 -15.63 -8.39
C GLY A 105 -3.65 -14.41 -8.52
N LEU A 106 -2.76 -14.17 -7.56
CA LEU A 106 -1.78 -13.07 -7.61
C LEU A 106 -0.62 -13.42 -8.54
N ARG A 107 -0.19 -12.43 -9.34
CA ARG A 107 0.87 -12.55 -10.34
C ARG A 107 1.80 -11.33 -10.28
N GLY A 108 2.96 -11.43 -10.93
CA GLY A 108 3.92 -10.34 -11.04
C GLY A 108 4.29 -9.73 -9.68
N ASP A 109 4.42 -8.41 -9.65
CA ASP A 109 4.83 -7.68 -8.44
C ASP A 109 3.82 -7.81 -7.29
N ALA A 110 2.53 -7.92 -7.58
CA ALA A 110 1.49 -8.13 -6.56
C ALA A 110 1.69 -9.47 -5.82
N ARG A 111 2.11 -10.52 -6.54
CA ARG A 111 2.50 -11.78 -5.90
C ARG A 111 3.69 -11.56 -4.99
N VAL A 112 4.75 -10.90 -5.47
CA VAL A 112 5.95 -10.65 -4.67
C VAL A 112 5.61 -9.91 -3.37
N GLN A 113 4.83 -8.84 -3.45
CA GLN A 113 4.42 -8.07 -2.27
C GLN A 113 3.56 -8.90 -1.30
N PHE A 114 2.70 -9.79 -1.80
CA PHE A 114 1.95 -10.71 -0.95
C PHE A 114 2.85 -11.69 -0.21
N GLU A 115 3.85 -12.26 -0.89
CA GLU A 115 4.79 -13.20 -0.25
C GLU A 115 5.57 -12.51 0.88
N ILE A 116 5.99 -11.25 0.69
CA ILE A 116 6.64 -10.45 1.74
C ILE A 116 5.66 -10.15 2.88
N ALA A 117 4.44 -9.70 2.58
CA ALA A 117 3.41 -9.43 3.59
C ALA A 117 3.08 -10.68 4.42
N ARG A 118 3.04 -11.86 3.78
CA ARG A 118 2.86 -13.15 4.45
C ARG A 118 4.05 -13.49 5.35
N ALA A 119 5.28 -13.27 4.89
CA ALA A 119 6.48 -13.49 5.69
C ALA A 119 6.54 -12.56 6.93
N MET A 120 6.02 -11.33 6.80
CA MET A 120 5.80 -10.39 7.91
C MET A 120 4.63 -10.78 8.83
N ARG A 121 3.89 -11.83 8.49
CA ARG A 121 2.70 -12.32 9.23
C ARG A 121 1.59 -11.29 9.36
N LEU A 122 1.42 -10.43 8.34
CA LEU A 122 0.29 -9.51 8.32
C LEU A 122 -1.05 -10.28 8.32
N PRO A 123 -2.04 -9.88 9.13
CA PRO A 123 -3.37 -10.46 9.11
C PRO A 123 -4.02 -10.35 7.73
N THR A 124 -4.03 -11.44 6.96
CA THR A 124 -4.61 -11.49 5.60
C THR A 124 -5.78 -12.46 5.54
N ALA A 125 -6.87 -12.10 4.86
CA ALA A 125 -7.97 -13.01 4.50
C ALA A 125 -8.57 -12.66 3.13
N ARG A 126 -9.48 -13.51 2.63
CA ARG A 126 -10.30 -13.16 1.46
C ARG A 126 -11.26 -12.01 1.80
N ALA A 127 -11.51 -11.13 0.83
CA ALA A 127 -12.48 -10.04 0.92
C ALA A 127 -13.93 -10.55 0.77
N THR A 128 -14.31 -11.50 1.62
CA THR A 128 -15.70 -11.91 1.87
C THR A 128 -16.17 -11.33 3.20
N PRO A 129 -17.49 -11.24 3.47
CA PRO A 129 -17.96 -10.75 4.77
C PRO A 129 -17.31 -11.46 5.96
N GLY A 130 -17.19 -12.79 5.91
CA GLY A 130 -16.53 -13.58 6.96
C GLY A 130 -15.02 -13.37 7.05
N GLY A 131 -14.32 -13.23 5.91
CA GLY A 131 -12.89 -12.98 5.90
C GLY A 131 -12.53 -11.58 6.41
N VAL A 132 -13.29 -10.56 6.00
CA VAL A 132 -13.16 -9.19 6.52
C VAL A 132 -13.43 -9.16 8.02
N ALA A 133 -14.51 -9.80 8.49
CA ALA A 133 -14.79 -9.89 9.92
C ALA A 133 -13.66 -10.58 10.70
N ALA A 134 -13.03 -11.62 10.15
CA ALA A 134 -11.88 -12.28 10.75
C ALA A 134 -10.65 -11.37 10.84
N VAL A 135 -10.38 -10.57 9.80
CA VAL A 135 -9.29 -9.58 9.82
C VAL A 135 -9.58 -8.48 10.84
N VAL A 136 -10.78 -7.89 10.83
CA VAL A 136 -11.16 -6.82 11.76
C VAL A 136 -11.09 -7.30 13.22
N ARG A 137 -11.50 -8.53 13.52
CA ARG A 137 -11.31 -9.10 14.87
C ARG A 137 -9.84 -9.17 15.27
N ARG A 138 -8.93 -9.50 14.35
CA ARG A 138 -7.47 -9.52 14.62
C ARG A 138 -6.88 -8.12 14.81
N LEU A 139 -7.49 -7.07 14.26
CA LEU A 139 -7.08 -5.69 14.52
C LEU A 139 -7.36 -5.27 15.96
N GLY A 140 -8.31 -5.91 16.64
CA GLY A 140 -8.71 -5.58 18.02
C GLY A 140 -9.56 -4.30 18.14
N SER A 141 -9.72 -3.55 17.06
CA SER A 141 -10.54 -2.35 16.99
C SER A 141 -11.13 -2.15 15.59
N ARG A 142 -12.14 -1.29 15.46
CA ARG A 142 -12.64 -0.86 14.16
C ARG A 142 -11.52 -0.09 13.44
N PRO A 143 -11.26 -0.37 12.15
CA PRO A 143 -10.26 0.39 11.41
C PRO A 143 -10.66 1.87 11.33
N ALA A 144 -9.72 2.74 11.65
CA ALA A 144 -9.83 4.19 11.48
C ALA A 144 -9.60 4.61 10.03
N LEU A 145 -8.87 3.79 9.25
CA LEU A 145 -8.62 4.00 7.83
C LEU A 145 -8.94 2.72 7.05
N VAL A 146 -9.65 2.88 5.94
CA VAL A 146 -9.83 1.84 4.92
C VAL A 146 -9.17 2.31 3.63
N VAL A 147 -8.32 1.47 3.06
CA VAL A 147 -7.66 1.72 1.78
C VAL A 147 -8.27 0.81 0.72
N ASP A 148 -8.76 1.42 -0.37
CA ASP A 148 -9.21 0.70 -1.55
C ASP A 148 -8.06 0.61 -2.57
N ALA A 149 -7.58 -0.60 -2.79
CA ALA A 149 -6.59 -0.94 -3.80
C ALA A 149 -7.08 -2.11 -4.67
N LEU A 150 -8.38 -2.12 -5.01
CA LEU A 150 -9.05 -3.24 -5.67
C LEU A 150 -8.88 -3.33 -7.19
N LEU A 151 -8.79 -2.20 -7.91
CA LEU A 151 -8.89 -2.13 -9.38
C LEU A 151 -7.57 -1.78 -10.06
#